data_AF-A0A0G1ZVU8-F1
#
_entry.id   AF-A0A0G1ZVU8-F1
#
_cell.length_a   1.000
_cell.length_b   1.000
_cell.length_c   1.000
_cell.angle_alpha   90.00
_cell.angle_beta   90.00
_cell.angle_gamma   90.00
#
_symmetry.space_group_name_H-M   'P 1'
#
loop_
_entity.id
_entity.type
_entity.pdbx_description
1 polymer ?
#
loop_
_entity_poly.entity_id
_entity_poly.type
_entity_poly.pdbx_seq_one_letter_code
_entity_poly.pdbx_strand_id
1 'polypeptide(L)'
;MTQTGTVRRAENALSRIFSSWFPVPQLLLPRTLGIDVSDASIKWLVLGADRGKQRVVSYGDEPLQKGIVEQGIIQDIPAFTAALTGLKEKWNGIECVHAALPEETAYVFNMYVPVGSGREQTLRMIEFELEGRVPIPPSQAVYDFNIITEHDGDKGTEVGVAVFAREHAQSYAEVFHGIEARDSHFHLHRRRGR
;
A
#
# COMPACT_ATOMS: atom_id res chain seq x y z
N MET A 1 7.22 56.31 -11.05
CA MET A 1 6.85 54.92 -11.42
C MET A 1 7.56 53.99 -10.44
N THR A 2 7.04 53.91 -9.22
CA THR A 2 6.15 52.85 -8.66
C THR A 2 6.88 51.56 -8.28
N GLN A 3 7.01 51.42 -6.95
CA GLN A 3 7.44 50.24 -6.19
C GLN A 3 6.58 49.01 -6.50
N THR A 4 7.20 47.84 -6.51
CA THR A 4 6.47 46.56 -6.41
C THR A 4 7.19 45.69 -5.39
N GLY A 5 6.67 45.67 -4.16
CA GLY A 5 7.34 44.99 -3.07
C GLY A 5 6.47 44.87 -1.83
N THR A 6 5.23 44.41 -1.93
CA THR A 6 4.41 44.02 -0.76
C THR A 6 3.25 43.11 -1.19
N VAL A 7 3.48 41.81 -1.40
CA VAL A 7 2.34 40.85 -1.56
C VAL A 7 2.55 39.54 -0.77
N ARG A 8 3.78 39.09 -0.53
CA ARG A 8 4.05 37.77 0.10
C ARG A 8 3.74 37.60 1.59
N ARG A 9 3.33 38.65 2.33
CA ARG A 9 3.15 38.58 3.80
C ARG A 9 1.70 38.30 4.24
N ALA A 10 0.69 38.65 3.44
CA ALA A 10 -0.72 38.56 3.82
C ALA A 10 -1.29 37.12 3.73
N GLU A 11 -0.84 36.34 2.73
CA GLU A 11 -1.31 34.97 2.48
C GLU A 11 -0.97 34.00 3.64
N ASN A 12 0.18 34.21 4.28
CA ASN A 12 0.62 33.42 5.44
C ASN A 12 -0.12 33.77 6.74
N ALA A 13 -0.74 34.96 6.84
CA ALA A 13 -1.51 35.35 8.01
C ALA A 13 -2.94 34.79 7.96
N LEU A 14 -3.57 34.85 6.78
CA LEU A 14 -4.91 34.31 6.56
C LEU A 14 -4.96 32.78 6.71
N SER A 15 -3.96 32.06 6.20
CA SER A 15 -3.85 30.61 6.36
C SER A 15 -3.68 30.17 7.81
N ARG A 16 -2.92 30.93 8.63
CA ARG A 16 -2.79 30.66 10.08
C ARG A 16 -4.09 30.89 10.84
N ILE A 17 -4.83 31.95 10.52
CA ILE A 17 -6.11 32.29 11.17
C ILE A 17 -7.20 31.27 10.77
N PHE A 18 -7.23 30.83 9.51
CA PHE A 18 -8.16 29.77 9.09
C PHE A 18 -7.84 28.42 9.75
N SER A 19 -6.56 28.06 9.87
CA SER A 19 -6.14 26.81 10.52
C SER A 19 -6.39 26.75 12.02
N SER A 20 -6.56 27.90 12.70
CA SER A 20 -6.90 27.95 14.13
C SER A 20 -8.40 27.94 14.40
N TRP A 21 -9.22 28.39 13.44
CA TRP A 21 -10.69 28.37 13.54
C TRP A 21 -11.31 27.09 12.98
N PHE A 22 -10.62 26.40 12.08
CA PHE A 22 -10.96 25.07 11.60
C PHE A 22 -9.74 24.16 11.78
N PRO A 23 -9.47 23.67 13.01
CA PRO A 23 -8.46 22.63 13.20
C PRO A 23 -8.82 21.45 12.29
N VAL A 24 -7.85 20.96 11.52
CA VAL A 24 -8.00 19.78 10.66
C VAL A 24 -8.62 18.67 11.52
N PRO A 25 -9.87 18.23 11.25
CA PRO A 25 -10.50 17.18 12.05
C PRO A 25 -9.55 15.97 12.14
N GLN A 26 -9.46 15.32 13.30
CA GLN A 26 -8.69 14.08 13.44
C GLN A 26 -9.11 13.02 12.40
N LEU A 27 -10.35 13.12 11.91
CA LEU A 27 -10.93 12.35 10.82
C LEU A 27 -10.20 12.49 9.47
N LEU A 28 -9.39 13.54 9.25
CA LEU A 28 -8.64 13.74 8.00
C LEU A 28 -7.24 13.11 8.01
N LEU A 29 -6.76 12.61 9.15
CA LEU A 29 -5.48 11.92 9.27
C LEU A 29 -5.62 10.71 10.21
N PRO A 30 -6.30 9.64 9.76
CA PRO A 30 -6.58 8.48 10.58
C PRO A 30 -5.31 7.80 11.08
N ARG A 31 -5.40 7.15 12.24
CA ARG A 31 -4.31 6.31 12.72
C ARG A 31 -4.15 5.13 11.78
N THR A 32 -2.97 5.06 11.17
CA THR A 32 -2.68 4.16 10.06
C THR A 32 -1.63 3.16 10.47
N LEU A 33 -1.93 1.87 10.38
CA LEU A 33 -1.03 0.77 10.64
C LEU A 33 -0.42 0.28 9.34
N GLY A 34 0.91 0.32 9.20
CA GLY A 34 1.64 -0.43 8.19
C GLY A 34 2.07 -1.79 8.75
N ILE A 35 1.80 -2.87 8.02
CA ILE A 35 2.23 -4.24 8.35
C ILE A 35 3.09 -4.78 7.20
N ASP A 36 4.26 -5.30 7.55
CA ASP A 36 5.15 -6.05 6.68
C ASP A 36 5.33 -7.46 7.24
N VAL A 37 5.12 -8.46 6.39
CA VAL A 37 5.07 -9.87 6.80
C VAL A 37 6.20 -10.61 6.09
N SER A 38 7.00 -11.32 6.87
CA SER A 38 7.99 -12.28 6.37
C SER A 38 7.77 -13.63 7.02
N ASP A 39 8.41 -14.67 6.49
CA ASP A 39 8.36 -16.03 7.05
C ASP A 39 8.78 -16.11 8.53
N ALA A 40 9.65 -15.19 8.97
CA ALA A 40 10.25 -15.23 10.30
C ALA A 40 9.64 -14.21 11.28
N SER A 41 9.00 -13.15 10.79
CA SER A 41 8.47 -12.10 11.67
C SER A 41 7.43 -11.19 11.04
N ILE A 42 6.58 -10.63 11.89
CA ILE A 42 5.60 -9.59 11.58
C ILE A 42 6.17 -8.26 12.07
N LYS A 43 6.39 -7.32 11.15
CA LYS A 43 6.84 -5.97 11.47
C LYS A 43 5.68 -5.00 11.30
N TRP A 44 5.58 -4.03 12.21
CA TRP A 44 4.54 -3.01 12.10
C TRP A 44 5.00 -1.61 12.49
N LEU A 45 4.28 -0.63 11.95
CA LEU A 45 4.45 0.78 12.22
C LEU A 45 3.08 1.45 12.29
N VAL A 46 2.75 2.09 13.41
CA VAL A 46 1.54 2.92 13.54
C VAL A 46 1.92 4.38 13.37
N LEU A 47 1.33 5.01 12.38
CA LEU A 47 1.41 6.44 12.15
C LEU A 47 0.15 7.12 12.69
N GLY A 48 0.32 8.25 13.35
CA GLY A 48 -0.77 9.13 13.75
C GLY A 48 -0.44 10.57 13.41
N ALA A 49 -1.44 11.45 13.56
CA ALA A 49 -1.25 12.88 13.39
C ALA A 49 -0.99 13.59 14.73
N ASP A 50 -0.10 14.58 14.71
CA ASP A 50 0.00 15.60 15.74
C ASP A 50 0.24 16.96 15.08
N ARG A 51 -0.63 17.93 15.37
CA ARG A 51 -0.56 19.30 14.83
C ARG A 51 -0.36 19.35 13.29
N GLY A 52 -1.04 18.46 12.57
CA GLY A 52 -0.97 18.37 11.10
C GLY A 52 0.30 17.71 10.53
N LYS A 53 1.14 17.09 11.38
CA LYS A 53 2.31 16.31 10.95
C LYS A 53 2.11 14.84 11.30
N GLN A 54 2.61 13.95 10.44
CA GLN A 54 2.69 12.53 10.76
C GLN A 54 3.79 12.27 11.79
N ARG A 55 3.49 11.39 12.75
CA ARG A 55 4.45 10.90 13.73
C ARG A 55 4.26 9.40 13.94
N VAL A 56 5.34 8.72 14.33
CA VAL A 56 5.28 7.34 14.78
C VAL A 56 4.63 7.30 16.17
N VAL A 57 3.59 6.47 16.31
CA VAL A 57 2.86 6.24 17.57
C VAL A 57 3.37 4.98 18.25
N SER A 58 3.51 3.89 17.51
CA SER A 58 4.12 2.64 17.95
C SER A 58 4.75 1.91 16.77
N TYR A 59 5.66 1.00 17.05
CA TYR A 59 6.27 0.11 16.06
C TYR A 59 6.75 -1.16 16.78
N GLY A 60 7.01 -2.21 16.02
CA GLY A 60 7.58 -3.41 16.58
C GLY A 60 7.89 -4.47 15.54
N ASP A 61 8.49 -5.54 16.04
CA ASP A 61 8.87 -6.73 15.32
C ASP A 61 8.54 -7.93 16.23
N GLU A 62 7.62 -8.78 15.79
CA GLU A 62 7.19 -9.96 16.53
C GLU A 62 7.62 -11.20 15.75
N PRO A 63 8.40 -12.11 16.34
CA PRO A 63 8.74 -13.38 15.71
C PRO A 63 7.48 -14.15 15.31
N LEU A 64 7.49 -14.65 14.08
CA LEU A 64 6.45 -15.54 13.59
C LEU A 64 6.91 -16.98 13.77
N GLN A 65 6.02 -17.83 14.28
CA GLN A 65 6.34 -19.23 14.44
C GLN A 65 6.56 -19.88 13.05
N LYS A 66 7.61 -20.69 12.95
CA LYS A 66 7.92 -21.44 11.72
C LYS A 66 6.72 -22.29 11.28
N GLY A 67 6.44 -22.29 9.99
CA GLY A 67 5.34 -23.05 9.40
C GLY A 67 4.01 -22.32 9.39
N ILE A 68 3.93 -21.07 9.88
CA ILE A 68 2.74 -20.23 9.69
C ILE A 68 2.76 -19.57 8.30
N VAL A 69 3.90 -18.97 7.95
CA VAL A 69 4.19 -18.46 6.60
C VAL A 69 5.50 -19.07 6.16
N GLU A 70 5.53 -19.62 4.95
CA GLU A 70 6.73 -20.18 4.34
C GLU A 70 6.83 -19.70 2.89
N GLN A 71 7.97 -19.13 2.53
CA GLN A 71 8.25 -18.55 1.22
C GLN A 71 7.19 -17.53 0.78
N GLY A 72 6.70 -16.71 1.72
CA GLY A 72 5.64 -15.75 1.48
C GLY A 72 4.25 -16.36 1.23
N ILE A 73 4.06 -17.65 1.50
CA ILE A 73 2.76 -18.35 1.42
C ILE A 73 2.27 -18.66 2.82
N ILE A 74 1.03 -18.30 3.13
CA ILE A 74 0.39 -18.65 4.40
C ILE A 74 0.06 -20.13 4.39
N GLN A 75 0.66 -20.89 5.30
CA GLN A 75 0.41 -22.32 5.49
C GLN A 75 -0.68 -22.59 6.53
N ASP A 76 -0.85 -21.68 7.50
CA ASP A 76 -1.84 -21.78 8.57
C ASP A 76 -2.56 -20.43 8.79
N ILE A 77 -3.69 -20.25 8.10
CA ILE A 77 -4.53 -19.04 8.19
C ILE A 77 -5.01 -18.78 9.64
N PRO A 78 -5.57 -19.76 10.37
CA PRO A 78 -5.95 -19.58 11.77
C PRO A 78 -4.80 -19.11 12.68
N ALA A 79 -3.64 -19.75 12.59
CA ALA A 79 -2.48 -19.38 13.40
C ALA A 79 -1.97 -17.99 13.06
N PHE A 80 -1.94 -17.63 11.78
CA PHE A 80 -1.52 -16.29 11.36
C PHE A 80 -2.50 -15.20 11.84
N THR A 81 -3.81 -15.48 11.73
CA THR A 81 -4.88 -14.59 12.23
C THR A 81 -4.77 -14.40 13.75
N ALA A 82 -4.48 -15.47 14.49
CA ALA A 82 -4.27 -15.41 15.93
C ALA A 82 -3.03 -14.57 16.30
N ALA A 83 -1.92 -14.74 15.57
CA ALA A 83 -0.71 -13.95 15.76
C ALA A 83 -0.99 -12.45 15.56
N LEU A 84 -1.65 -12.06 14.48
CA LEU A 84 -2.03 -10.66 14.23
C LEU A 84 -3.02 -10.14 15.27
N THR A 85 -3.98 -10.96 15.70
CA THR A 85 -4.95 -10.58 16.72
C THR A 85 -4.27 -10.29 18.07
N GLY A 86 -3.27 -11.09 18.45
CA GLY A 86 -2.47 -10.84 19.66
C GLY A 86 -1.66 -9.54 19.62
N LEU A 87 -1.40 -9.00 18.43
CA LEU A 87 -0.71 -7.72 18.26
C LEU A 87 -1.63 -6.50 18.32
N LYS A 88 -2.95 -6.67 18.21
CA LYS A 88 -3.92 -5.55 18.19
C LYS A 88 -3.78 -4.60 19.37
N GLU A 89 -3.51 -5.12 20.57
CA GLU A 89 -3.32 -4.31 21.77
C GLU A 89 -2.10 -3.39 21.67
N LYS A 90 -1.07 -3.79 20.92
CA LYS A 90 0.17 -3.01 20.68
C LYS A 90 0.00 -1.91 19.62
N TRP A 91 -1.14 -1.87 18.92
CA TRP A 91 -1.39 -0.92 17.82
C TRP A 91 -2.10 0.38 18.26
N ASN A 92 -2.58 0.45 19.51
CA ASN A 92 -3.12 1.68 20.12
C ASN A 92 -4.23 2.37 19.31
N GLY A 93 -5.25 1.60 18.88
CA GLY A 93 -6.42 2.11 18.16
C GLY A 93 -6.07 2.49 16.73
N ILE A 94 -6.42 1.62 15.79
CA ILE A 94 -6.17 1.77 14.35
C ILE A 94 -7.48 1.97 13.62
N GLU A 95 -7.47 2.80 12.59
CA GLU A 95 -8.63 3.11 11.73
C GLU A 95 -8.37 2.68 10.27
N CYS A 96 -7.10 2.48 9.91
CA CYS A 96 -6.71 2.03 8.58
C CYS A 96 -5.49 1.11 8.70
N VAL A 97 -5.48 0.04 7.92
CA VAL A 97 -4.38 -0.90 7.86
C VAL A 97 -3.88 -1.02 6.42
N HIS A 98 -2.58 -0.89 6.28
CA HIS A 98 -1.86 -1.06 5.03
C HIS A 98 -0.96 -2.27 5.19
N ALA A 99 -1.28 -3.35 4.48
CA ALA A 99 -0.46 -4.54 4.49
C ALA A 99 0.34 -4.61 3.19
N ALA A 100 1.57 -5.12 3.26
CA ALA A 100 2.29 -5.53 2.07
C ALA A 100 2.13 -7.02 1.83
N LEU A 101 1.91 -7.42 0.57
CA LEU A 101 2.10 -8.81 0.17
C LEU A 101 3.60 -9.12 0.17
N PRO A 102 4.01 -10.34 0.59
CA PRO A 102 5.39 -10.78 0.48
C PRO A 102 5.87 -10.76 -0.98
N GLU A 103 7.01 -10.14 -1.22
CA GLU A 103 7.58 -10.00 -2.57
C GLU A 103 8.06 -11.35 -3.13
N GLU A 104 8.31 -12.33 -2.27
CA GLU A 104 8.82 -13.67 -2.59
C GLU A 104 7.91 -14.45 -3.55
N THR A 105 6.61 -14.12 -3.55
CA THR A 105 5.60 -14.77 -4.41
C THR A 105 5.21 -13.94 -5.63
N ALA A 106 5.80 -12.74 -5.78
CA ALA A 106 5.47 -11.81 -6.84
C ALA A 106 6.30 -12.07 -8.09
N TYR A 107 5.66 -12.01 -9.26
CA TYR A 107 6.36 -11.84 -10.53
C TYR A 107 6.30 -10.37 -10.93
N VAL A 108 7.44 -9.81 -11.32
CA VAL A 108 7.53 -8.42 -11.76
C VAL A 108 8.20 -8.33 -13.12
N PHE A 109 7.65 -7.49 -14.00
CA PHE A 109 8.25 -7.20 -15.30
C PHE A 109 7.84 -5.81 -15.79
N ASN A 110 8.61 -5.27 -16.73
CA ASN A 110 8.28 -4.03 -17.40
C ASN A 110 7.72 -4.29 -18.80
N MET A 111 6.86 -3.40 -19.25
CA MET A 111 6.40 -3.35 -20.64
C MET A 111 6.12 -1.91 -21.07
N TYR A 112 6.08 -1.70 -22.39
CA TYR A 112 5.68 -0.42 -22.96
C TYR A 112 4.23 -0.51 -23.42
N VAL A 113 3.46 0.54 -23.13
CA VAL A 113 2.11 0.73 -23.66
C VAL A 113 2.04 1.98 -24.53
N PRO A 114 1.16 2.04 -25.54
CA PRO A 114 0.99 3.24 -26.36
C PRO A 114 0.69 4.47 -25.52
N VAL A 115 1.21 5.63 -25.94
CA VAL A 115 0.96 6.92 -25.27
C VAL A 115 -0.55 7.18 -25.21
N GLY A 116 -1.03 7.63 -24.04
CA GLY A 116 -2.44 7.92 -23.82
C GLY A 116 -3.32 6.68 -23.62
N SER A 117 -2.75 5.48 -23.49
CA SER A 117 -3.51 4.28 -23.10
C SER A 117 -4.16 4.49 -21.73
N GLY A 118 -5.48 4.34 -21.67
CA GLY A 118 -6.22 4.37 -20.41
C GLY A 118 -5.93 3.12 -19.56
N ARG A 119 -6.23 3.18 -18.25
CA ARG A 119 -5.98 2.07 -17.31
C ARG A 119 -6.56 0.74 -17.77
N GLU A 120 -7.83 0.72 -18.20
CA GLU A 120 -8.49 -0.49 -18.70
C GLU A 120 -7.82 -1.08 -19.94
N GLN A 121 -7.34 -0.23 -20.84
CA GLN A 121 -6.63 -0.68 -22.03
C GLN A 121 -5.28 -1.29 -21.66
N THR A 122 -4.54 -0.64 -20.76
CA THR A 122 -3.27 -1.14 -20.22
C THR A 122 -3.46 -2.49 -19.52
N LEU A 123 -4.51 -2.67 -18.71
CA LEU A 123 -4.80 -3.94 -18.05
C LEU A 123 -5.07 -5.08 -19.03
N ARG A 124 -5.78 -4.83 -20.15
CA ARG A 124 -5.98 -5.83 -21.21
C ARG A 124 -4.69 -6.20 -21.93
N MET A 125 -3.82 -5.21 -22.18
CA MET A 125 -2.50 -5.47 -22.78
C MET A 125 -1.62 -6.29 -21.83
N ILE A 126 -1.64 -5.98 -20.53
CA ILE A 126 -0.96 -6.78 -19.51
C ILE A 126 -1.47 -8.21 -19.53
N GLU A 127 -2.80 -8.40 -19.49
CA GLU A 127 -3.43 -9.74 -19.49
C GLU A 127 -2.95 -10.61 -20.65
N PHE A 128 -2.85 -10.03 -21.85
CA PHE A 128 -2.33 -10.71 -23.04
C PHE A 128 -0.86 -11.10 -22.90
N GLU A 129 -0.03 -10.21 -22.34
CA GLU A 129 1.41 -10.47 -22.13
C GLU A 129 1.69 -11.47 -20.99
N LEU A 130 0.78 -11.65 -20.04
CA LEU A 130 0.96 -12.59 -18.93
C LEU A 130 1.16 -14.02 -19.40
N GLU A 131 0.38 -14.47 -20.39
CA GLU A 131 0.41 -15.86 -20.89
C GLU A 131 1.81 -16.31 -21.33
N GLY A 132 2.63 -15.38 -21.83
CA GLY A 132 3.98 -15.66 -22.31
C GLY A 132 5.10 -15.34 -21.31
N ARG A 133 4.82 -14.65 -20.21
CA ARG A 133 5.85 -14.09 -19.31
C ARG A 133 5.85 -14.68 -17.92
N VAL A 134 4.72 -15.16 -17.42
CA VAL A 134 4.56 -15.60 -16.03
C VAL A 134 4.00 -17.02 -15.99
N PRO A 135 4.52 -17.92 -15.14
CA PRO A 135 4.01 -19.29 -15.00
C PRO A 135 2.72 -19.34 -14.15
N ILE A 136 1.79 -18.41 -14.39
CA ILE A 136 0.48 -18.34 -13.73
C ILE A 136 -0.55 -18.08 -14.84
N PRO A 137 -1.59 -18.91 -14.98
CA PRO A 137 -2.67 -18.64 -15.93
C PRO A 137 -3.31 -17.28 -15.64
N PRO A 138 -3.63 -16.44 -16.65
CA PRO A 138 -4.25 -15.14 -16.41
C PRO A 138 -5.53 -15.21 -15.57
N SER A 139 -6.33 -16.27 -15.75
CA SER A 139 -7.55 -16.53 -14.97
C SER A 139 -7.31 -16.76 -13.47
N GLN A 140 -6.09 -17.18 -13.10
CA GLN A 140 -5.63 -17.41 -11.74
C GLN A 140 -4.66 -16.33 -11.24
N ALA A 141 -4.43 -15.28 -12.03
CA ALA A 141 -3.59 -14.16 -11.65
C ALA A 141 -4.42 -13.04 -11.02
N VAL A 142 -3.77 -12.28 -10.14
CA VAL A 142 -4.14 -10.91 -9.81
C VAL A 142 -2.94 -10.02 -10.07
N TYR A 143 -3.16 -8.87 -10.69
CA TYR A 143 -2.08 -8.01 -11.14
C TYR A 143 -2.49 -6.55 -11.11
N ASP A 144 -1.49 -5.69 -10.96
CA ASP A 144 -1.62 -4.25 -11.11
C ASP A 144 -0.33 -3.70 -11.70
N PHE A 145 -0.38 -2.44 -12.13
CA PHE A 145 0.76 -1.77 -12.70
C PHE A 145 0.91 -0.35 -12.17
N ASN A 146 2.15 0.13 -12.23
CA ASN A 146 2.48 1.53 -12.02
C ASN A 146 3.22 2.05 -13.25
N ILE A 147 2.95 3.31 -13.60
CA ILE A 147 3.76 4.04 -14.58
C ILE A 147 5.16 4.25 -13.97
N ILE A 148 6.19 3.81 -14.69
CA ILE A 148 7.60 4.01 -14.34
C ILE A 148 8.08 5.31 -14.96
N THR A 149 7.83 5.48 -16.27
CA THR A 149 8.26 6.65 -17.03
C THR A 149 7.32 6.89 -18.19
N GLU A 150 6.91 8.14 -18.37
CA GLU A 150 6.23 8.59 -19.58
C GLU A 150 7.31 9.07 -20.56
N HIS A 151 7.34 8.51 -21.77
CA HIS A 151 8.21 9.02 -22.82
C HIS A 151 7.41 9.87 -23.80
N ASP A 152 7.97 11.01 -24.17
CA ASP A 152 7.45 11.80 -25.28
C ASP A 152 7.74 11.09 -26.62
N GLY A 153 6.74 11.06 -27.52
CA GLY A 153 6.85 10.49 -28.86
C GLY A 153 6.54 8.99 -28.97
N ASP A 154 7.13 8.30 -29.95
CA ASP A 154 6.73 6.94 -30.36
C ASP A 154 7.09 5.81 -29.38
N LYS A 155 7.81 6.11 -28.29
CA LYS A 155 8.30 5.10 -27.34
C LYS A 155 7.23 4.59 -26.37
N GLY A 156 6.10 5.29 -26.23
CA GLY A 156 5.03 4.89 -25.32
C GLY A 156 5.34 5.19 -23.84
N THR A 157 4.48 4.71 -22.96
CA THR A 157 4.63 4.78 -21.51
C THR A 157 5.22 3.47 -21.00
N GLU A 158 6.33 3.53 -20.25
CA GLU A 158 6.87 2.37 -19.55
C GLU A 158 6.07 2.11 -18.28
N VAL A 159 5.57 0.89 -18.12
CA VAL A 159 4.85 0.44 -16.93
C VAL A 159 5.55 -0.75 -16.29
N GLY A 160 5.59 -0.77 -14.97
CA GLY A 160 6.02 -1.89 -14.16
C GLY A 160 4.81 -2.66 -13.67
N VAL A 161 4.76 -3.94 -14.00
CA VAL A 161 3.67 -4.86 -13.67
C VAL A 161 4.09 -5.73 -12.50
N ALA A 162 3.18 -5.95 -11.55
CA ALA A 162 3.31 -6.93 -10.50
C ALA A 162 2.17 -7.94 -10.57
N VAL A 163 2.50 -9.22 -10.42
CA VAL A 163 1.58 -10.34 -10.60
C VAL A 163 1.72 -11.30 -9.44
N PHE A 164 0.59 -11.72 -8.89
CA PHE A 164 0.51 -12.74 -7.85
C PHE A 164 -0.46 -13.85 -8.26
N ALA A 165 -0.24 -15.05 -7.75
CA ALA A 165 -1.27 -16.08 -7.77
C ALA A 165 -2.46 -15.61 -6.93
N ARG A 166 -3.66 -15.69 -7.50
CA ARG A 166 -4.90 -15.24 -6.87
C ARG A 166 -5.11 -15.89 -5.51
N GLU A 167 -4.85 -17.19 -5.42
CA GLU A 167 -4.94 -17.95 -4.19
C GLU A 167 -4.11 -17.32 -3.06
N HIS A 168 -2.83 -17.02 -3.33
CA HIS A 168 -1.95 -16.42 -2.32
C HIS A 168 -2.44 -15.03 -1.88
N ALA A 169 -2.78 -14.16 -2.85
CA ALA A 169 -3.28 -12.83 -2.53
C ALA A 169 -4.60 -12.88 -1.74
N GLN A 170 -5.48 -13.84 -2.05
CA GLN A 170 -6.73 -14.05 -1.34
C GLN A 170 -6.52 -14.57 0.09
N SER A 171 -5.57 -15.47 0.33
CA SER A 171 -5.27 -15.94 1.70
C SER A 171 -4.82 -14.79 2.60
N TYR A 172 -4.00 -13.87 2.10
CA TYR A 172 -3.64 -12.66 2.86
C TYR A 172 -4.85 -11.75 3.08
N ALA A 173 -5.65 -11.52 2.04
CA ALA A 173 -6.86 -10.71 2.17
C ALA A 173 -7.85 -11.30 3.19
N GLU A 174 -8.00 -12.62 3.25
CA GLU A 174 -8.85 -13.31 4.22
C GLU A 174 -8.39 -13.08 5.66
N VAL A 175 -7.10 -13.26 5.93
CA VAL A 175 -6.52 -13.01 7.26
C VAL A 175 -6.73 -11.55 7.68
N PHE A 176 -6.47 -10.61 6.77
CA PHE A 176 -6.62 -9.19 7.04
C PHE A 176 -8.08 -8.77 7.21
N HIS A 177 -9.01 -9.35 6.44
CA HIS A 177 -10.44 -9.13 6.63
C HIS A 177 -10.94 -9.72 7.95
N GLY A 178 -10.42 -10.89 8.35
CA GLY A 178 -10.73 -11.51 9.64
C GLY A 178 -10.36 -10.62 10.84
N ILE A 179 -9.35 -9.76 10.70
CA ILE A 179 -9.01 -8.77 11.73
C ILE A 179 -9.81 -7.45 11.62
N GLU A 180 -10.51 -7.20 10.51
CA GLU A 180 -11.23 -5.97 10.16
C GLU A 180 -12.57 -5.77 10.90
N ALA A 181 -13.09 -6.76 11.61
CA ALA A 181 -14.42 -6.71 12.28
C ALA A 181 -14.60 -5.61 13.37
N ARG A 182 -13.70 -4.63 13.45
CA ARG A 182 -13.85 -3.36 14.17
C ARG A 182 -13.24 -2.21 13.34
N ASP A 183 -14.09 -1.53 12.56
CA ASP A 183 -13.94 -0.16 12.04
C ASP A 183 -12.58 0.24 11.42
N SER A 184 -11.90 -0.67 10.70
CA SER A 184 -10.66 -0.35 9.97
C SER A 184 -10.80 -0.58 8.48
N HIS A 185 -10.17 0.23 7.62
CA HIS A 185 -10.10 -0.03 6.16
C HIS A 185 -8.76 -0.66 5.77
N PHE A 186 -8.77 -1.70 4.91
CA PHE A 186 -7.53 -2.34 4.42
C PHE A 186 -7.12 -1.89 3.02
N HIS A 187 -5.84 -1.55 2.86
CA HIS A 187 -5.20 -1.39 1.55
C HIS A 187 -3.96 -2.28 1.44
N LEU A 188 -3.95 -3.13 0.42
CA LEU A 188 -2.81 -3.98 0.12
C LEU A 188 -1.85 -3.24 -0.80
N HIS A 189 -0.63 -2.99 -0.33
CA HIS A 189 0.39 -2.26 -1.06
C HIS A 189 1.56 -3.14 -1.46
N ARG A 190 2.02 -2.99 -2.70
CA ARG A 190 3.34 -3.51 -3.08
C ARG A 190 4.42 -2.65 -2.42
N ARG A 191 5.39 -3.30 -1.77
CA ARG A 191 6.59 -2.61 -1.28
C ARG A 191 7.41 -2.15 -2.49
N ARG A 192 7.83 -0.88 -2.48
CA ARG A 192 8.68 -0.34 -3.55
C ARG A 192 10.08 -0.90 -3.36
N GLY A 193 10.50 -1.77 -4.27
CA GLY A 193 11.91 -2.13 -4.44
C GLY A 193 12.75 -0.87 -4.69
N ARG A 194 13.95 -0.81 -4.09
CA ARG A 194 14.91 0.27 -4.29
C ARG A 194 15.56 0.20 -5.67
#